data_AF-A0A378FXJ6-F1
#
_entry.id   AF-A0A378FXJ6-F1
#
_cell.length_a   1.000
_cell.length_b   1.000
_cell.length_c   1.000
_cell.angle_alpha   90.00
_cell.angle_beta   90.00
_cell.angle_gamma   90.00
#
_symmetry.space_group_name_H-M   'P 1'
#
loop_
_entity.id
_entity.type
_entity.pdbx_description
1 polymer ?
#
loop_
_entity_poly.entity_id
_entity_poly.type
_entity_poly.pdbx_seq_one_letter_code
_entity_poly.pdbx_strand_id
1 'polypeptide(L)' 'MNNILAAIDAANNGYSYFPFSLERFCTHGITDQDRLDTLSTQEMKVFRYILSGVDYTTIGSKMNISNKTVSTYKVRLMVN' A
#
# COMPACT_ATOMS: atom_id res chain seq x y z
N MET A 1 8.32 10.50 -19.10
CA MET A 1 9.07 11.47 -18.26
C MET A 1 8.24 12.74 -18.00
N ASN A 2 6.92 12.63 -17.72
CA ASN A 2 6.05 13.82 -17.60
C ASN A 2 4.92 13.73 -16.55
N ASN A 3 4.76 12.60 -15.83
CA ASN A 3 3.63 12.44 -14.90
C ASN A 3 3.76 13.34 -13.66
N ILE A 4 4.98 13.67 -13.23
CA ILE A 4 5.19 14.60 -12.11
C ILE A 4 4.82 16.03 -12.51
N LEU A 5 5.22 16.48 -13.71
CA LEU A 5 4.83 17.81 -14.22
C LEU A 5 3.32 17.90 -14.44
N ALA A 6 2.70 16.86 -15.00
CA ALA A 6 1.24 16.78 -15.15
C ALA A 6 0.52 16.76 -13.79
N ALA A 7 1.08 16.09 -12.78
CA ALA A 7 0.53 16.10 -11.43
C ALA A 7 0.61 17.48 -10.77
N ILE A 8 1.70 18.22 -10.99
CA ILE A 8 1.86 19.61 -10.51
C ILE A 8 0.83 20.52 -11.19
N ASP A 9 0.69 20.41 -12.51
CA ASP A 9 -0.29 21.22 -13.26
C ASP A 9 -1.73 20.90 -12.84
N ALA A 10 -2.07 19.62 -12.70
CA ALA A 10 -3.37 19.21 -12.17
C ALA A 10 -3.64 19.82 -10.77
N ALA A 11 -2.66 19.73 -9.87
CA ALA A 11 -2.78 20.28 -8.51
C ALA A 11 -2.96 21.81 -8.52
N ASN A 12 -2.22 22.54 -9.36
CA ASN A 12 -2.36 23.99 -9.52
C ASN A 12 -3.74 24.40 -10.02
N ASN A 13 -4.37 23.57 -10.86
CA ASN A 13 -5.71 23.79 -11.39
C ASN A 13 -6.83 23.23 -10.48
N GLY A 14 -6.50 22.75 -9.27
CA GLY A 14 -7.47 22.23 -8.31
C GLY A 14 -7.91 20.78 -8.55
N TYR A 15 -7.18 20.03 -9.37
CA TYR A 15 -7.44 18.62 -9.67
C TYR A 15 -6.44 17.69 -8.97
N SER A 16 -6.84 16.42 -8.85
CA SER A 16 -5.99 15.35 -8.34
C SER A 16 -5.41 14.52 -9.49
N TYR A 17 -4.17 14.06 -9.33
CA TYR A 17 -3.51 13.17 -10.30
C TYR A 17 -3.13 11.84 -9.64
N PHE A 18 -3.95 10.82 -9.87
CA PHE A 18 -3.74 9.47 -9.34
C PHE A 18 -3.85 8.42 -10.44
N PRO A 19 -3.20 7.26 -10.29
CA PRO A 19 -3.38 6.14 -11.20
C PRO A 19 -4.86 5.75 -11.29
N PHE A 20 -5.36 5.62 -12.51
CA PHE A 20 -6.70 5.15 -12.78
C PHE A 20 -6.64 3.68 -13.22
N SER A 21 -7.46 2.83 -12.60
CA SER A 21 -7.67 1.45 -13.04
C SER A 21 -9.13 1.26 -13.42
N LEU A 22 -9.37 1.00 -14.71
CA LEU A 22 -10.72 0.76 -15.24
C LEU A 22 -11.34 -0.51 -14.65
N GLU A 23 -10.51 -1.51 -14.34
CA GLU A 23 -10.93 -2.78 -13.76
C GLU A 23 -11.76 -2.57 -12.49
N ARG A 24 -11.39 -1.59 -11.66
CA ARG A 24 -12.10 -1.24 -10.41
C ARG A 24 -13.55 -0.82 -10.62
N PHE A 25 -13.92 -0.35 -11.80
CA PHE A 25 -15.28 0.11 -12.12
C PHE A 25 -16.10 -0.93 -12.89
N CYS A 26 -15.43 -1.87 -13.56
CA CYS A 26 -16.07 -2.83 -14.47
C CYS A 26 -16.21 -4.23 -13.86
N THR A 27 -15.47 -4.55 -12.80
CA THR A 27 -15.60 -5.86 -12.13
C THR A 27 -16.81 -5.92 -11.22
N HIS A 28 -17.48 -7.07 -11.18
CA HIS A 28 -18.55 -7.36 -10.22
C HIS A 28 -18.05 -8.39 -9.21
N GLY A 29 -18.04 -8.02 -7.92
CA GLY A 29 -17.56 -8.85 -6.81
C GLY A 29 -16.36 -8.23 -6.08
N ILE A 30 -15.99 -8.83 -4.93
CA ILE A 30 -14.80 -8.42 -4.17
C ILE A 30 -13.57 -8.97 -4.89
N THR A 31 -12.73 -8.07 -5.36
CA THR A 31 -11.45 -8.38 -6.02
C THR A 31 -10.30 -8.42 -5.01
N ASP A 32 -9.15 -8.99 -5.40
CA ASP A 32 -7.93 -8.90 -4.59
C ASP A 32 -7.51 -7.44 -4.37
N GLN A 33 -7.79 -6.56 -5.33
CA GLN A 33 -7.55 -5.13 -5.19
C GLN A 33 -8.37 -4.51 -4.06
N ASP A 34 -9.63 -4.92 -3.90
CA ASP A 34 -10.48 -4.44 -2.81
C ASP A 34 -9.93 -4.86 -1.43
N ARG A 35 -9.31 -6.05 -1.34
CA ARG A 35 -8.63 -6.50 -0.12
C ARG A 35 -7.34 -5.73 0.15
N LEU A 36 -6.60 -5.35 -0.89
CA LEU A 36 -5.42 -4.49 -0.75
C LEU A 36 -5.80 -3.08 -0.30
N ASP A 37 -6.94 -2.57 -0.73
CA ASP A 37 -7.45 -1.24 -0.37
C ASP A 37 -7.89 -1.13 1.10
N THR A 38 -8.18 -2.26 1.77
CA THR A 38 -8.54 -2.27 3.20
C THR A 38 -7.32 -2.19 4.12
N LEU A 39 -6.11 -2.36 3.58
CA LEU A 39 -4.89 -2.37 4.37
C LEU A 39 -4.55 -0.97 4.86
N SER A 40 -4.21 -0.86 6.15
CA SER A 40 -3.60 0.35 6.67
C SER A 40 -2.23 0.60 6.02
N THR A 41 -1.77 1.85 6.04
CA THR A 41 -0.44 2.22 5.52
C THR A 41 0.69 1.39 6.13
N GLN A 42 0.57 0.99 7.40
CA GLN A 42 1.59 0.20 8.09
C GLN A 42 1.54 -1.27 7.66
N GLU A 43 0.34 -1.84 7.50
CA GLU A 43 0.15 -3.20 6.98
C GLU A 43 0.69 -3.32 5.55
N MET A 44 0.39 -2.35 4.68
CA MET A 44 0.92 -2.31 3.31
C MET A 44 2.47 -2.23 3.29
N LYS A 45 3.08 -1.44 4.19
CA LYS A 45 4.55 -1.38 4.30
C LYS A 45 5.15 -2.73 4.73
N VAL A 46 4.61 -3.35 5.78
CA VAL A 46 5.06 -4.66 6.27
C VAL A 46 4.87 -5.72 5.18
N PHE A 47 3.72 -5.72 4.49
CA PHE A 47 3.43 -6.64 3.39
C PHE A 47 4.50 -6.58 2.30
N ARG A 48 4.84 -5.37 1.82
CA ARG A 48 5.88 -5.17 0.80
C ARG A 48 7.26 -5.65 1.26
N TYR A 49 7.62 -5.46 2.52
CA TYR A 49 8.89 -5.97 3.05
C TYR A 49 8.92 -7.50 3.13
N ILE A 50 7.82 -8.13 3.56
CA ILE A 50 7.69 -9.59 3.60
C ILE A 50 7.80 -10.19 2.19
N LEU A 51 7.10 -9.62 1.20
CA LEU A 51 7.21 -10.05 -0.20
C LEU A 51 8.63 -9.89 -0.77
N SER A 52 9.40 -8.94 -0.23
CA SER A 52 10.81 -8.73 -0.59
C SER A 52 11.79 -9.63 0.19
N GLY A 53 11.29 -10.56 1.01
CA GLY A 53 12.11 -11.48 1.79
C GLY A 53 12.85 -10.85 2.97
N VAL A 54 12.45 -9.66 3.43
CA VAL A 54 13.13 -8.96 4.52
C VAL A 54 12.75 -9.58 5.87
N ASP A 55 13.74 -9.84 6.72
CA ASP A 55 13.53 -10.41 8.05
C ASP A 55 12.92 -9.40 9.05
N TYR A 56 12.33 -9.90 10.13
CA TYR A 56 11.57 -9.07 11.08
C TYR A 56 12.42 -8.01 11.77
N THR A 57 13.69 -8.32 12.05
CA THR A 57 14.59 -7.38 12.72
C THR A 57 14.88 -6.22 11.79
N THR A 58 15.18 -6.50 10.52
CA THR A 58 15.40 -5.46 9.52
C THR A 58 14.15 -4.63 9.25
N ILE A 59 12.96 -5.25 9.20
CA ILE A 59 11.69 -4.51 9.09
C ILE A 59 11.48 -3.59 10.29
N GLY A 60 11.69 -4.11 11.50
CA GLY A 60 11.58 -3.35 12.74
C GLY A 60 12.48 -2.13 12.74
N SER A 61 13.75 -2.28 12.35
CA SER A 61 14.70 -1.18 12.21
C SER A 61 14.26 -0.16 11.15
N LYS A 62 13.84 -0.60 9.95
CA LYS A 62 13.42 0.30 8.86
C LYS A 62 12.14 1.09 9.17
N MET A 63 11.24 0.50 9.96
CA MET A 63 9.95 1.09 10.33
C MET A 63 9.96 1.76 11.71
N ASN A 64 11.06 1.66 12.46
CA ASN A 64 11.19 2.11 13.84
C ASN A 64 10.13 1.51 14.77
N ILE A 65 9.94 0.18 14.70
CA ILE A 65 8.99 -0.60 15.50
C ILE A 65 9.62 -1.90 16.01
N SER A 66 9.01 -2.52 17.02
CA SER A 66 9.50 -3.80 17.55
C SER A 66 9.20 -4.99 16.62
N ASN A 67 9.99 -6.07 16.73
CA ASN A 67 9.70 -7.34 16.04
C ASN A 67 8.30 -7.88 16.39
N LYS A 68 7.84 -7.66 17.63
CA LYS A 68 6.47 -8.02 18.05
C LYS A 68 5.43 -7.23 17.25
N THR A 69 5.65 -5.93 17.04
CA THR A 69 4.78 -5.07 16.23
C THR A 69 4.75 -5.52 14.77
N VAL A 70 5.89 -5.90 14.18
CA VAL A 70 5.95 -6.49 12.83
C VAL A 70 5.09 -7.76 12.77
N SER A 71 5.21 -8.64 13.79
CA SER A 71 4.39 -9.85 13.88
C SER A 71 2.90 -9.53 14.01
N THR A 72 2.51 -8.49 14.76
CA THR A 72 1.12 -8.06 14.86
C THR A 72 0.57 -7.64 13.50
N TYR A 73 1.33 -6.84 12.72
CA TYR A 73 0.91 -6.46 11.38
C TYR A 73 0.81 -7.65 10.43
N LYS A 74 1.73 -8.62 10.51
CA LYS A 74 1.63 -9.86 9.73
C LYS A 74 0.35 -10.64 10.03
N VAL A 75 -0.02 -10.79 11.30
CA VAL A 75 -1.24 -11.51 11.68
C VAL A 75 -2.47 -10.82 11.10
N ARG A 76 -2.54 -9.49 11.16
CA ARG A 76 -3.66 -8.73 10.59
C ARG A 76 -3.77 -8.90 9.08
N LEU A 77 -2.65 -8.90 8.36
CA LEU A 77 -2.62 -9.19 6.92
C LEU A 77 -3.23 -10.55 6.54
N MET A 78 -3.14 -11.55 7.43
CA MET A 78 -3.67 -12.90 7.16
C MET A 78 -5.15 -13.05 7.49
N VAL A 79 -5.72 -12.12 8.28
CA VAL A 79 -7.11 -12.20 8.75
C VAL A 79 -8.02 -11.23 7.97
N ASN A 80 -7.45 -10.20 7.35
CA ASN A 80 -8.18 -9.24 6.51
C ASN A 80 -8.66 -9.83 5.16
#